data_AF-A0A9E5ZK93-F1
#
_entry.id   AF-A0A9E5ZK93-F1
#
_cell.length_a   1.000
_cell.length_b   1.000
_cell.length_c   1.000
_cell.angle_alpha   90.00
_cell.angle_beta   90.00
_cell.angle_gamma   90.00
#
_symmetry.space_group_name_H-M   'P 1'
#
loop_
_entity.id
_entity.type
_entity.pdbx_description
1 polymer ?
#
loop_
_entity_poly.entity_id
_entity_poly.type
_entity_poly.pdbx_seq_one_letter_code
_entity_poly.pdbx_strand_id
1 'polypeptide(L)' 'MTSKPKVESKLVNKSVEKKRFSLRLSIDLYNKIEALAVKENRSVANYIETVLLEKII' A
#
# COMPACT_ATOMS: atom_id res chain seq x y z
N MET A 1 -6.58 42.56 21.91
CA MET A 1 -5.56 41.50 21.80
C MET A 1 -6.14 40.42 20.92
N THR A 2 -5.63 40.29 19.70
CA THR A 2 -6.17 39.43 18.64
C THR A 2 -5.66 38.00 18.78
N SER A 3 -6.56 37.07 19.07
CA SER A 3 -6.28 35.63 19.09
C SER A 3 -6.05 35.15 17.65
N LYS A 4 -4.92 34.48 17.42
CA LYS A 4 -4.49 33.95 16.10
C LYS A 4 -5.50 32.91 15.57
N PRO A 5 -5.75 32.86 14.24
CA PRO A 5 -6.53 31.78 13.66
C PRO A 5 -5.78 30.46 13.77
N LYS A 6 -6.45 29.43 14.29
CA LYS A 6 -5.99 28.05 14.30
C LYS A 6 -6.06 27.53 12.86
N VAL A 7 -4.92 27.51 12.18
CA VAL A 7 -4.79 26.86 10.87
C VAL A 7 -4.94 25.35 11.11
N GLU A 8 -6.17 24.85 11.00
CA GLU A 8 -6.41 23.43 10.87
C GLU A 8 -5.83 23.00 9.53
N SER A 9 -4.65 22.38 9.58
CA SER A 9 -4.08 21.67 8.44
C SER A 9 -5.09 20.61 8.02
N LYS A 10 -5.84 20.87 6.95
CA LYS A 10 -6.64 19.86 6.28
C LYS A 10 -5.69 18.76 5.83
N LEU A 11 -5.56 17.68 6.61
CA LEU A 11 -5.06 16.43 6.09
C LEU A 11 -6.04 16.03 4.99
N VAL A 12 -5.64 16.28 3.75
CA VAL A 12 -6.28 15.68 2.58
C VAL A 12 -5.98 14.19 2.69
N ASN A 13 -6.86 13.46 3.37
CA ASN A 13 -6.96 12.02 3.25
C ASN A 13 -7.43 11.75 1.83
N LYS A 14 -6.50 11.82 0.86
CA LYS A 14 -6.73 11.33 -0.49
C LYS A 14 -6.87 9.83 -0.34
N SER A 15 -8.09 9.36 -0.17
CA SER A 15 -8.41 7.94 -0.19
C SER A 15 -7.88 7.41 -1.51
N VAL A 16 -6.81 6.62 -1.46
CA VAL A 16 -6.33 5.92 -2.65
C VAL A 16 -7.47 4.99 -3.05
N GLU A 17 -8.08 5.26 -4.19
CA GLU A 17 -9.11 4.39 -4.74
C GLU A 17 -8.47 3.03 -5.03
N LYS A 18 -8.82 2.02 -4.23
CA LYS A 18 -8.36 0.65 -4.43
C LYS A 18 -9.46 -0.13 -5.13
N LYS A 19 -9.14 -0.68 -6.31
CA LYS A 19 -9.99 -1.69 -6.95
C LYS A 19 -9.68 -3.07 -6.36
N ARG A 20 -10.72 -3.84 -6.05
CA ARG A 20 -10.56 -5.24 -5.66
C ARG A 20 -10.19 -6.07 -6.89
N PHE A 21 -9.19 -6.93 -6.74
CA PHE A 21 -8.75 -7.87 -7.76
C PHE A 21 -8.46 -9.22 -7.10
N SER A 22 -8.68 -10.31 -7.84
CA SER A 22 -8.38 -11.68 -7.40
C SER A 22 -7.35 -12.29 -8.34
N LEU A 23 -6.22 -12.74 -7.79
CA LEU A 23 -5.15 -13.40 -8.52
C LEU A 23 -5.07 -14.87 -8.08
N ARG A 24 -4.93 -15.79 -9.05
CA ARG A 24 -4.64 -17.20 -8.75
C ARG A 24 -3.14 -17.43 -8.89
N LEU A 25 -2.53 -17.91 -7.82
CA LEU A 25 -1.10 -18.23 -7.75
C LEU A 25 -0.94 -19.70 -7.37
N SER A 26 0.15 -20.32 -7.80
CA SER A 26 0.55 -21.60 -7.21
C SER A 26 0.93 -21.38 -5.74
N ILE A 27 0.78 -22.43 -4.93
CA ILE A 27 1.13 -22.40 -3.50
C ILE A 27 2.61 -22.01 -3.32
N ASP A 28 3.50 -22.59 -4.12
CA ASP A 28 4.94 -22.30 -4.05
C ASP A 28 5.28 -20.84 -4.35
N LEU A 29 4.59 -20.24 -5.32
CA LEU A 29 4.79 -18.84 -5.66
C LEU A 29 4.25 -17.93 -4.55
N TYR A 30 3.08 -18.23 -4.01
CA TYR A 30 2.51 -17.49 -2.89
C TYR A 30 3.43 -17.51 -1.67
N ASN A 31 3.96 -18.68 -1.30
CA ASN A 31 4.88 -18.83 -0.16
C ASN A 31 6.16 -18.01 -0.33
N LYS A 32 6.71 -17.95 -1.56
CA LYS A 32 7.87 -17.11 -1.86
C LYS A 32 7.55 -15.62 -1.73
N ILE A 33 6.39 -15.18 -2.23
CA ILE A 33 5.94 -13.79 -2.10
C ILE A 33 5.74 -13.43 -0.63
N GLU A 34 5.15 -14.32 0.16
CA GLU A 34 4.94 -14.11 1.59
C GLU A 34 6.26 -13.97 2.36
N ALA A 35 7.23 -14.85 2.11
CA ALA A 35 8.56 -14.74 2.71
C ALA A 35 9.27 -13.41 2.36
N LEU A 36 9.11 -12.93 1.13
CA LEU A 36 9.67 -11.64 0.69
C LEU A 36 8.96 -10.46 1.37
N ALA A 37 7.63 -10.49 1.46
CA ALA A 37 6.85 -9.46 2.12
C ALA A 37 7.22 -9.34 3.62
N VAL A 38 7.39 -10.47 4.31
CA VAL A 38 7.84 -10.52 5.71
C VAL A 38 9.24 -9.94 5.87
N LYS A 39 10.17 -10.27 4.97
CA LYS A 39 11.55 -9.75 5.00
C LYS A 39 11.59 -8.22 4.90
N GLU A 40 10.63 -7.61 4.21
CA GLU A 40 10.52 -6.15 4.06
C GLU A 40 9.58 -5.47 5.07
N ASN A 41 9.04 -6.24 6.04
CA ASN A 41 8.07 -5.76 7.02
C ASN A 41 6.81 -5.12 6.36
N ARG A 42 6.30 -5.75 5.31
CA ARG A 42 5.12 -5.32 4.54
C ARG A 42 4.05 -6.41 4.54
N SER A 43 2.79 -6.03 4.33
CA SER A 43 1.75 -7.01 4.02
C SER A 43 1.95 -7.58 2.62
N VAL A 44 1.53 -8.83 2.40
CA VAL A 44 1.61 -9.51 1.09
C VAL A 44 0.96 -8.66 -0.01
N ALA A 45 -0.21 -8.08 0.25
CA ALA A 45 -0.91 -7.22 -0.69
C ALA A 45 -0.10 -5.96 -1.06
N ASN A 46 0.50 -5.28 -0.07
CA ASN A 46 1.31 -4.09 -0.31
C ASN A 46 2.62 -4.43 -1.06
N TYR A 47 3.23 -5.57 -0.71
CA TYR A 47 4.39 -6.07 -1.44
C TYR A 47 4.07 -6.33 -2.92
N ILE A 48 2.96 -7.03 -3.21
CA ILE A 48 2.50 -7.28 -4.58
C ILE A 48 2.19 -5.94 -5.30
N GLU A 49 1.49 -5.03 -4.65
CA GLU A 49 1.15 -3.70 -5.22
C GLU A 49 2.42 -2.92 -5.59
N THR A 50 3.44 -2.93 -4.73
CA THR A 50 4.74 -2.28 -4.97
C THR A 50 5.48 -2.91 -6.16
N VAL A 51 5.65 -4.23 -6.14
CA VAL A 51 6.40 -4.95 -7.19
C VAL A 51 5.73 -4.79 -8.55
N LEU A 52 4.40 -4.84 -8.61
CA LEU A 52 3.66 -4.62 -9.85
C LEU A 52 3.85 -3.19 -10.37
N LEU A 53 3.88 -2.19 -9.47
CA LEU A 53 4.09 -0.80 -9.84
C LEU A 53 5.50 -0.59 -10.44
N GLU A 54 6.53 -1.19 -9.84
CA GLU A 54 7.92 -1.12 -10.31
C GLU A 54 8.19 -1.81 -11.65
N LYS A 55 7.30 -2.70 -12.09
CA LYS A 55 7.46 -3.44 -13.35
C LYS A 55 6.66 -2.85 -14.52
N ILE A 56 5.66 -2.02 -14.23
CA ILE A 56 4.76 -1.46 -15.23
C ILE A 56 5.14 -0.01 -15.58
N ILE A 57 5.77 0.72 -14.65
CA ILE A 57 6.23 2.11 -14.81
C ILE A 57 7.74 2.12 -15.04
#